data_AF-M0IHA6-F1
#
_entry.id   AF-M0IHA6-F1
#
_cell.length_a   1.000
_cell.length_b   1.000
_cell.length_c   1.000
_cell.angle_alpha   90.00
_cell.angle_beta   90.00
_cell.angle_gamma   90.00
#
_symmetry.space_group_name_H-M   'P 1'
#
loop_
_entity.id
_entity.type
_entity.pdbx_description
1 polymer ?
#
loop_
_entity_poly.entity_id
_entity_poly.type
_entity_poly.pdbx_seq_one_letter_code
_entity_poly.pdbx_strand_id
1 'polypeptide(L)' 'MAEFKNLYAQANPFVRAHFDCLNCGGKLWEYAIQDRMVCEDCRELFDSSEIFDESIAHE' A
#
# COMPACT_ATOMS: atom_id res chain seq x y z
N MET A 1 -31.63 -13.68 17.21
CA MET A 1 -30.73 -13.70 16.03
C MET A 1 -29.36 -13.27 16.55
N ALA A 2 -28.32 -14.07 16.37
CA ALA A 2 -26.98 -13.69 16.81
C ALA A 2 -26.43 -12.61 15.88
N GLU A 3 -25.88 -11.53 16.43
CA GLU A 3 -25.21 -10.51 15.62
C GLU A 3 -23.93 -11.12 15.02
N PHE A 4 -23.92 -11.28 13.71
CA PHE A 4 -22.72 -11.71 12.98
C PHE A 4 -21.76 -10.53 12.90
N LYS A 5 -20.70 -10.58 13.70
CA LYS A 5 -19.61 -9.59 13.63
C LYS A 5 -18.59 -10.04 12.59
N ASN A 6 -18.66 -9.48 11.39
CA ASN A 6 -17.71 -9.78 10.32
C ASN A 6 -16.34 -9.16 10.65
N LEU A 7 -15.39 -9.99 11.10
CA LEU A 7 -14.01 -9.57 11.38
C LEU A 7 -13.30 -9.04 10.12
N TYR A 8 -13.67 -9.57 8.95
CA TYR A 8 -13.09 -9.17 7.66
C TYR A 8 -13.71 -7.88 7.10
N ALA A 9 -14.84 -7.42 7.63
CA ALA A 9 -15.44 -6.13 7.24
C ALA A 9 -14.78 -4.93 7.93
N GLN A 10 -14.01 -5.16 9.01
CA GLN A 10 -13.30 -4.10 9.72
C GLN A 10 -11.97 -3.73 9.03
N ALA A 11 -11.35 -4.69 8.35
CA ALA A 11 -10.15 -4.43 7.56
C ALA A 11 -10.57 -3.96 6.16
N ASN A 12 -10.10 -2.78 5.74
CA ASN A 12 -10.26 -2.35 4.36
C ASN A 12 -9.12 -2.96 3.51
N PRO A 13 -9.38 -4.00 2.70
CA PRO A 13 -8.34 -4.67 1.93
C PRO A 13 -7.75 -3.78 0.83
N PHE A 14 -8.38 -2.64 0.53
CA PHE A 14 -7.95 -1.72 -0.51
C PHE A 14 -7.06 -0.58 -0.01
N VAL A 15 -6.91 -0.38 1.31
CA VAL A 15 -5.98 0.63 1.88
C VAL A 15 -4.55 0.38 1.40
N ARG A 16 -4.19 -0.88 1.13
CA ARG A 16 -2.85 -1.27 0.69
C ARG A 16 -2.75 -1.64 -0.79
N ALA A 17 -3.77 -1.30 -1.58
CA ALA A 17 -3.82 -1.70 -2.99
C ALA A 17 -3.20 -0.67 -3.94
N HIS A 18 -3.03 0.58 -3.50
CA HIS A 18 -2.53 1.68 -4.33
C HIS A 18 -1.62 2.58 -3.51
N PHE A 19 -0.38 2.74 -3.96
CA PHE A 19 0.57 3.68 -3.39
C PHE A 19 1.04 4.64 -4.48
N ASP A 20 1.19 5.90 -4.11
CA ASP A 20 1.71 6.93 -4.98
C ASP A 20 3.22 7.06 -4.79
N CYS A 21 3.95 7.20 -5.90
CA CYS A 21 5.38 7.38 -5.89
C CYS A 21 5.74 8.71 -5.23
N LEU A 22 6.61 8.65 -4.22
CA LEU A 22 7.09 9.82 -3.48
C LEU A 22 7.79 10.87 -4.36
N ASN A 23 8.26 10.47 -5.56
CA ASN A 23 9.06 11.33 -6.42
C ASN A 23 8.26 11.95 -7.59
N CYS A 24 7.31 11.21 -8.17
CA CYS A 24 6.56 11.66 -9.36
C CYS A 24 5.03 11.59 -9.23
N GLY A 25 4.49 11.02 -8.15
CA GLY A 25 3.05 10.79 -7.98
C GLY A 25 2.46 9.74 -8.94
N GLY A 26 3.31 8.99 -9.66
CA GLY A 26 2.90 7.82 -10.43
C GLY A 26 2.55 6.63 -9.52
N LYS A 27 2.00 5.56 -10.08
CA LYS A 27 1.64 4.38 -9.29
C LYS A 27 2.88 3.56 -8.92
N LEU A 28 2.94 3.13 -7.66
CA LEU A 28 3.90 2.16 -7.17
C LEU A 28 3.34 0.74 -7.22
N TRP A 29 4.22 -0.21 -7.54
CA TRP A 29 3.93 -1.63 -7.60
C TRP A 29 4.87 -2.40 -6.68
N GLU A 30 4.33 -3.28 -5.85
CA GLU A 30 5.13 -4.08 -4.93
C GLU A 30 5.64 -5.37 -5.57
N TYR A 31 6.96 -5.60 -5.46
CA TYR A 31 7.57 -6.89 -5.67
C TYR A 31 7.62 -7.66 -4.35
N ALA A 32 6.55 -8.41 -4.06
CA ALA A 32 6.36 -9.11 -2.79
C ALA A 32 7.50 -10.06 -2.38
N ILE A 33 8.31 -10.56 -3.33
CA ILE A 33 9.46 -11.43 -3.03
C ILE A 33 10.64 -10.62 -2.46
N GLN A 34 10.77 -9.36 -2.86
CA GLN A 34 11.89 -8.48 -2.50
C GLN A 34 11.53 -7.46 -1.42
N ASP A 35 10.25 -7.37 -1.04
CA ASP A 35 9.76 -6.37 -0.07
C ASP A 35 10.16 -4.95 -0.49
N ARG A 36 9.97 -4.67 -1.79
CA ARG A 36 10.35 -3.43 -2.47
C ARG A 36 9.22 -3.00 -3.38
N MET A 37 9.00 -1.69 -3.43
CA MET A 37 8.08 -1.08 -4.39
C MET A 37 8.85 -0.41 -5.53
N VAL A 38 8.33 -0.55 -6.74
CA VAL A 38 8.88 0.08 -7.94
C VAL A 38 7.90 1.07 -8.52
N CYS A 39 8.42 2.20 -8.98
CA CYS A 39 7.71 3.18 -9.79
C CYS A 39 7.96 2.89 -11.28
N GLU A 40 6.92 2.66 -12.08
CA GLU A 40 7.11 2.36 -13.51
C GLU A 40 7.65 3.57 -14.31
N ASP A 41 7.22 4.78 -13.94
CA ASP A 41 7.59 6.01 -14.65
C ASP A 41 9.04 6.41 -14.40
N CYS A 42 9.45 6.36 -13.13
CA CYS A 42 10.74 6.83 -12.65
C CYS A 42 11.76 5.72 -12.44
N ARG A 43 11.33 4.45 -12.42
CA ARG A 43 12.15 3.25 -12.19
C ARG A 43 12.92 3.26 -10.87
N GLU A 44 12.49 4.11 -9.94
CA GLU A 44 13.00 4.15 -8.58
C GLU A 44 12.45 2.99 -7.76
N LEU A 45 13.25 2.56 -6.79
CA LEU A 45 12.93 1.49 -5.85
C LEU A 45 12.79 2.09 -4.45
N PHE A 46 11.72 1.71 -3.77
CA PHE A 46 11.40 2.14 -2.42
C PHE A 46 11.28 0.92 -1.51
N ASP A 47 11.58 1.10 -0.23
CA ASP A 47 11.28 0.08 0.77
C ASP A 47 9.76 0.01 0.98
N SER A 48 9.19 -1.20 0.97
CA SER A 48 7.76 -1.37 1.18
C SER A 48 7.33 -0.80 2.52
N SER A 49 8.13 -0.93 3.59
CA SER A 49 7.76 -0.41 4.91
C SER A 49 7.65 1.12 4.93
N GLU A 50 8.56 1.81 4.24
CA GLU A 50 8.54 3.28 4.17
C GLU A 50 7.28 3.79 3.46
N ILE A 51 6.88 3.13 2.37
CA ILE A 51 5.67 3.50 1.63
C ILE A 51 4.41 3.18 2.44
N PHE A 52 4.39 2.07 3.17
CA PHE A 52 3.27 1.74 4.06
C PHE A 52 3.12 2.75 5.20
N ASP A 53 4.21 3.14 5.86
CA ASP A 53 4.17 4.09 6.97
C ASP A 53 3.69 5.48 6.50
N GLU A 54 4.16 5.95 5.34
CA GLU A 54 3.69 7.20 4.71
C GLU A 54 2.19 7.16 4.37
N SER A 55 1.68 6.02 3.88
CA SER A 55 0.26 5.89 3.53
C SER A 55 -0.68 6.02 4.73
N ILE A 56 -0.22 5.59 5.92
CA ILE A 56 -0.98 5.68 7.17
C ILE A 56 -0.88 7.09 7.76
N ALA A 57 0.24 7.79 7.57
CA ALA A 57 0.44 9.15 8.08
C ALA A 57 -0.47 10.19 7.41
N HIS A 58 -1.01 9.88 6.23
CA HIS A 58 -1.87 10.77 5.44
C HIS A 58 -3.38 10.49 5.57
N GLU A 59 -3.79 9.59 6.48
CA GLU A 59 -5.20 9.28 6.81
C GLU A 59 -5.72 10.12 8.00
#